data_AF-A0A2W4MND3-F1
#
_entry.id   AF-A0A2W4MND3-F1
#
_cell.length_a   1.000
_cell.length_b   1.000
_cell.length_c   1.000
_cell.angle_alpha   90.00
_cell.angle_beta   90.00
_cell.angle_gamma   90.00
#
_symmetry.space_group_name_H-M   'P 1'
#
loop_
_entity.id
_entity.type
_entity.pdbx_description
1 polymer ?
#
loop_
_entity_poly.entity_id
_entity_poly.type
_entity_poly.pdbx_seq_one_letter_code
_entity_poly.pdbx_strand_id
1 'polypeptide(L)' 'MRLNADFSRRVVVDTARMQWTASPSAGVDRKMLDRIGGEVARATSIVRYAPGSRFAAHTHGGGEEF' A
#
# COMPACT_ATOMS: atom_id res chain seq x y z
N MET A 1 -7.05 6.04 -8.42
CA MET A 1 -7.72 4.86 -7.83
C MET A 1 -8.45 5.27 -6.55
N ARG A 2 -9.60 4.64 -6.25
CA ARG A 2 -10.32 4.79 -4.98
C ARG A 2 -10.63 3.41 -4.42
N LEU A 3 -10.13 3.09 -3.22
CA LEU A 3 -10.34 1.82 -2.54
C LEU A 3 -10.71 2.12 -1.09
N ASN A 4 -11.84 1.57 -0.61
CA ASN A 4 -12.35 1.78 0.75
C ASN A 4 -12.27 3.26 1.18
N ALA A 5 -12.58 4.17 0.24
CA ALA A 5 -12.33 5.61 0.34
C ALA A 5 -13.51 6.41 0.93
N ASP A 6 -14.52 5.73 1.46
CA ASP A 6 -15.64 6.34 2.18
C ASP A 6 -15.41 6.13 3.68
N PHE A 7 -14.87 7.16 4.33
CA PHE A 7 -14.50 7.10 5.75
C PHE A 7 -15.69 7.16 6.71
N SER A 8 -16.92 7.38 6.20
CA SER A 8 -18.13 7.27 7.01
C SER A 8 -18.53 5.81 7.25
N ARG A 9 -17.93 4.86 6.51
CA ARG A 9 -18.27 3.45 6.54
C ARG A 9 -17.19 2.62 7.23
N ARG A 10 -17.64 1.71 8.10
CA ARG A 10 -16.77 0.66 8.64
C ARG A 10 -16.43 -0.35 7.54
N VAL A 11 -15.14 -0.67 7.42
CA VAL A 11 -14.64 -1.73 6.54
C VAL A 11 -13.87 -2.76 7.38
N VAL A 12 -14.08 -4.04 7.08
CA VAL A 12 -13.30 -5.15 7.65
C VAL A 12 -12.75 -5.95 6.50
N VAL A 13 -11.44 -6.21 6.51
CA VAL A 13 -10.76 -6.96 5.46
C VAL A 13 -9.98 -8.10 6.10
N ASP A 14 -10.23 -9.32 5.62
CA ASP A 14 -9.38 -10.48 5.94
C ASP A 14 -8.13 -10.43 5.06
N THR A 15 -7.07 -9.83 5.60
CA THR A 15 -5.83 -9.60 4.87
C THR A 15 -5.08 -10.88 4.56
N ALA A 16 -5.32 -11.98 5.28
CA ALA A 16 -4.69 -13.27 5.00
C ALA A 16 -5.16 -13.84 3.66
N ARG A 17 -6.45 -13.64 3.32
CA ARG A 17 -7.08 -14.14 2.09
C ARG A 17 -6.89 -13.23 0.87
N MET A 18 -6.38 -12.01 1.06
CA MET A 18 -6.09 -11.11 -0.05
C MET A 18 -4.95 -11.63 -0.91
N GLN A 19 -5.05 -11.40 -2.21
CA GLN A 19 -3.96 -11.63 -3.15
C GLN A 19 -2.91 -10.52 -3.01
N TRP A 20 -1.65 -10.89 -3.17
CA TRP A 20 -0.56 -9.93 -3.33
C TRP A 20 -0.63 -9.28 -4.70
N THR A 21 -0.35 -7.98 -4.79
CA THR A 21 -0.21 -7.26 -6.06
C THR A 21 1.16 -6.61 -6.12
N ALA A 22 1.84 -6.71 -7.26
CA ALA A 22 3.12 -6.06 -7.46
C ALA A 22 3.01 -4.54 -7.25
N SER A 23 4.00 -3.97 -6.56
CA SER A 23 4.20 -2.52 -6.52
C SER A 23 5.11 -2.06 -7.68
N PRO A 24 5.24 -0.75 -7.93
CA PRO A 24 6.24 -0.22 -8.86
C PRO A 24 7.68 -0.54 -8.45
N SER A 25 7.94 -0.76 -7.16
CA SER A 25 9.25 -1.13 -6.65
C SER A 25 9.47 -2.64 -6.81
N ALA A 26 10.47 -3.02 -7.60
CA ALA A 26 10.83 -4.41 -7.84
C ALA A 26 11.12 -5.15 -6.52
N GLY A 27 10.55 -6.36 -6.37
CA GLY A 27 10.68 -7.16 -5.16
C GLY A 27 9.74 -6.75 -4.02
N VAL A 28 8.86 -5.77 -4.23
CA VAL A 28 7.89 -5.33 -3.22
C VAL A 28 6.47 -5.60 -3.70
N ASP A 29 5.76 -6.42 -2.94
CA ASP A 29 4.33 -6.68 -3.12
C ASP A 29 3.51 -5.93 -2.08
N ARG A 30 2.25 -5.66 -2.41
CA ARG A 30 1.31 -4.96 -1.52
C ARG A 30 -0.09 -5.56 -1.52
N LYS A 31 -0.73 -5.48 -0.36
CA LYS A 31 -2.18 -5.64 -0.14
C LYS A 31 -2.72 -4.27 0.27
N MET A 32 -3.42 -3.61 -0.65
CA MET A 32 -3.95 -2.26 -0.41
C MET A 32 -5.22 -2.34 0.46
N LEU A 33 -5.26 -1.60 1.57
CA LEU A 33 -6.38 -1.59 2.52
C LEU A 33 -7.31 -0.40 2.27
N ASP A 34 -6.74 0.80 2.12
CA ASP A 34 -7.44 1.99 1.62
C ASP A 34 -6.55 2.76 0.65
N ARG A 35 -7.17 3.52 -0.27
CA ARG A 35 -6.45 4.41 -1.18
C ARG A 35 -7.33 5.55 -1.69
N ILE A 36 -6.77 6.76 -1.68
CA ILE A 36 -7.29 7.91 -2.43
C ILE A 36 -6.14 8.50 -3.24
N GLY A 37 -6.19 8.32 -4.56
CA GLY A 37 -5.20 8.89 -5.48
C GLY A 37 -4.62 7.88 -6.47
N GLY A 38 -3.71 8.40 -7.31
CA GLY A 38 -2.96 7.65 -8.32
C GLY A 38 -1.66 7.15 -7.72
N GLU A 39 -0.52 7.56 -8.30
CA GLU A 39 0.83 7.28 -7.79
C GLU A 39 1.08 7.95 -6.43
N VAL A 40 0.84 9.27 -6.36
CA VAL A 40 0.72 10.00 -5.09
C VAL A 40 -0.68 9.74 -4.52
N ALA A 41 -0.73 9.18 -3.32
CA ALA A 41 -1.99 8.82 -2.67
C ALA A 41 -1.87 8.85 -1.14
N ARG A 42 -2.97 9.18 -0.48
CA ARG A 42 -3.20 8.67 0.88
C ARG A 42 -3.46 7.17 0.74
N ALA A 43 -2.66 6.35 1.42
CA ALA A 43 -2.78 4.90 1.33
C ALA A 43 -2.41 4.22 2.64
N THR A 44 -3.16 3.19 2.98
CA THR A 44 -2.78 2.19 3.99
C THR A 44 -2.66 0.85 3.29
N SER A 45 -1.54 0.16 3.48
CA SER A 45 -1.24 -1.11 2.80
C SER A 45 -0.41 -2.02 3.70
N ILE A 46 -0.60 -3.33 3.58
CA ILE A 46 0.40 -4.30 4.04
C ILE A 46 1.38 -4.50 2.90
N VAL A 47 2.67 -4.35 3.17
CA VAL A 47 3.74 -4.54 2.18
C VAL A 47 4.61 -5.73 2.56
N ARG A 48 5.15 -6.41 1.56
CA ARG A 48 6.12 -7.50 1.74
C ARG A 48 7.30 -7.25 0.82
N TYR A 49 8.49 -7.35 1.41
CA TYR A 49 9.75 -7.27 0.71
C TYR A 49 10.29 -8.67 0.45
N ALA A 50 10.65 -8.96 -0.80
CA ALA A 50 11.39 -10.17 -1.15
C ALA A 50 12.80 -10.12 -0.51
N PRO A 51 13.41 -11.27 -0.21
CA PRO A 51 14.78 -11.31 0.31
C PRO A 51 15.76 -10.53 -0.57
N GLY A 52 16.60 -9.70 0.06
CA GLY A 52 17.60 -8.89 -0.66
C GLY A 52 17.05 -7.66 -1.39
N SER A 53 15.77 -7.32 -1.22
CA SER A 53 15.19 -6.12 -1.84
C SER A 53 15.95 -4.85 -1.44
N ARG A 54 16.23 -3.99 -2.42
CA ARG A 54 16.86 -2.68 -2.26
C ARG A 54 16.15 -1.68 -3.16
N PHE A 55 16.02 -0.44 -2.68
CA PHE A 55 15.40 0.65 -3.43
C PHE A 55 16.18 1.94 -3.20
N ALA A 56 16.09 2.85 -4.17
CA ALA A 56 16.71 4.15 -4.05
C ALA A 56 16.13 4.90 -2.83
N ALA A 57 16.98 5.72 -2.21
CA ALA A 57 16.51 6.69 -1.24
C ALA A 57 15.40 7.55 -1.86
N HIS A 58 14.34 7.78 -1.12
CA HIS A 58 13.21 8.60 -1.54
C HIS A 58 12.74 9.45 -0.37
N THR A 59 11.95 10.47 -0.67
CA THR A 59 11.45 11.41 0.33
C THR A 59 9.98 11.12 0.64
N HIS A 60 9.61 11.35 1.89
CA HIS A 60 8.23 11.19 2.36
C HIS A 60 7.51 12.53 2.41
N GLY A 61 7.22 13.10 1.23
CA GLY A 61 6.61 14.44 1.14
C GLY A 61 5.26 14.57 1.86
N GLY A 62 4.53 13.46 2.05
CA GLY A 62 3.30 13.39 2.84
C GLY A 62 3.42 12.64 4.17
N GLY A 63 4.63 12.28 4.58
CA GLY A 63 4.90 11.39 5.71
C GLY A 63 4.84 9.89 5.37
N GLU A 64 5.46 9.08 6.23
CA GLU A 64 5.42 7.61 6.20
C GLU A 64 5.35 7.10 7.66
N GLU A 65 4.44 6.17 7.92
CA GLU A 65 4.31 5.44 9.18
C GLU A 65 4.38 3.95 8.84
N PHE A 66 5.21 3.18 9.55
CA PHE A 66 5.46 1.75 9.29
C PHE A 66 5.59 0.93 10.57
#